data_AF-A0A960SE97-F1
#
_entry.id   AF-A0A960SE97-F1
#
_cell.length_a   1.000
_cell.length_b   1.000
_cell.length_c   1.000
_cell.angle_alpha   90.00
_cell.angle_beta   90.00
_cell.angle_gamma   90.00
#
_symmetry.space_group_name_H-M   'P 1'
#
loop_
_entity.id
_entity.type
_entity.pdbx_description
1 polymer ?
#
loop_
_entity_poly.entity_id
_entity_poly.type
_entity_poly.pdbx_seq_one_letter_code
_entity_poly.pdbx_strand_id
1 'polypeptide(L)'
;MSTSTLSRRNWLRNMLVTPAALAGLSATSSIAKAAPVDPKDTVKVTKMETFVLKNSWVFVKIHTNVGITGWGEMLKDDAKACAAGAMEVADYLVGQDPRAVVHHWQAIHRGAFYRGGPIKSAISSGIDQALWDITGKCYGVPVYKLLGGPTREKAFVYGTPDPVTGVKAMKVSQWTDRKGHKYLEGNKFVDEAVERFGALRARYPGVDIALDFHG
;
A
#
# COMPACT_ATOMS: atom_id res chain seq x y z
N MET A 1 -23.43 13.08 55.24
CA MET A 1 -23.13 12.28 54.04
C MET A 1 -21.97 12.94 53.31
N SER A 2 -20.76 12.39 53.44
CA SER A 2 -19.53 12.98 52.89
C SER A 2 -19.16 12.28 51.59
N THR A 3 -19.22 12.98 50.46
CA THR A 3 -18.86 12.48 49.13
C THR A 3 -17.34 12.49 48.96
N SER A 4 -16.70 11.32 49.02
CA SER A 4 -15.27 11.17 48.74
C SER A 4 -15.01 11.29 47.24
N THR A 5 -14.42 12.40 46.79
CA THR A 5 -13.94 12.57 45.42
C THR A 5 -12.72 11.68 45.19
N LEU A 6 -12.86 10.67 44.34
CA LEU A 6 -11.75 9.82 43.89
C LEU A 6 -10.74 10.65 43.08
N SER A 7 -9.57 10.92 43.67
CA SER A 7 -8.44 11.56 43.00
C SER A 7 -7.59 10.53 42.25
N ARG A 8 -7.13 10.90 41.03
CA ARG A 8 -6.19 10.11 40.20
C ARG A 8 -4.97 9.62 40.99
N ARG A 9 -4.52 10.37 41.99
CA ARG A 9 -3.39 10.01 42.86
C ARG A 9 -3.69 8.81 43.77
N ASN A 10 -4.93 8.68 44.25
CA ASN A 10 -5.36 7.56 45.10
C ASN A 10 -5.59 6.29 44.27
N TRP A 11 -6.03 6.43 43.02
CA TRP A 11 -6.21 5.31 42.10
C TRP A 11 -4.87 4.63 41.75
N LEU A 12 -3.83 5.40 41.43
CA LEU A 12 -2.49 4.85 41.10
C LEU A 12 -1.80 4.17 42.29
N ARG A 13 -2.01 4.66 43.51
CA ARG A 13 -1.48 4.03 44.73
C ARG A 13 -2.09 2.66 45.00
N ASN A 14 -3.38 2.47 44.69
CA ASN A 14 -4.05 1.19 44.91
C ASN A 14 -3.66 0.11 43.88
N MET A 15 -3.21 0.48 42.68
CA MET A 15 -2.69 -0.51 41.71
C MET A 15 -1.35 -1.13 42.12
N LEU A 16 -0.56 -0.46 42.96
CA LEU A 16 0.73 -1.00 43.44
C LEU A 16 0.58 -2.07 44.53
N VAL A 17 -0.64 -2.29 45.06
CA VAL A 17 -0.86 -3.16 46.24
C VAL A 17 -1.64 -4.44 45.92
N THR A 18 -2.11 -4.64 44.69
CA THR A 18 -2.81 -5.88 44.28
C THR A 18 -2.01 -6.69 43.27
N PRO A 19 -1.38 -7.81 43.66
CA PRO A 19 -0.68 -8.72 42.74
C PRO A 19 -1.61 -9.38 41.70
N ALA A 20 -2.92 -9.40 41.96
CA ALA A 20 -3.89 -10.13 41.14
C ALA A 20 -4.31 -9.41 39.84
N ALA A 21 -4.04 -8.11 39.70
CA ALA A 21 -4.45 -7.36 38.50
C ALA A 21 -3.51 -7.56 37.29
N LEU A 22 -2.32 -8.12 37.50
CA LEU A 22 -1.32 -8.31 36.43
C LEU A 22 -1.40 -9.67 35.71
N ALA A 23 -2.15 -10.64 36.26
CA ALA A 23 -2.17 -12.00 35.72
C ALA A 23 -3.17 -12.22 34.55
N GLY A 24 -4.10 -11.28 34.33
CA GLY A 24 -5.14 -11.38 33.30
C GLY A 24 -4.78 -10.77 31.94
N LEU A 25 -3.59 -10.15 31.80
CA LEU A 25 -3.18 -9.44 30.58
C LEU A 25 -2.21 -10.26 29.71
N SER A 26 -2.34 -11.58 29.72
CA SER A 26 -1.46 -12.52 29.01
C SER A 26 -2.26 -13.45 28.11
N ALA A 27 -2.83 -12.90 27.04
CA ALA A 27 -3.18 -13.64 25.82
C ALA A 27 -3.69 -12.64 24.78
N THR A 28 -2.90 -12.44 23.71
CA THR A 28 -3.14 -11.64 22.47
C THR A 28 -2.38 -10.31 22.27
N SER A 29 -1.38 -9.96 23.08
CA SER A 29 -0.40 -8.95 22.59
C SER A 29 0.64 -9.65 21.72
N SER A 30 0.43 -9.67 20.38
CA SER A 30 1.58 -9.78 19.48
C SER A 30 2.50 -8.63 19.89
N ILE A 31 3.66 -8.92 20.48
CA ILE A 31 4.58 -7.89 20.97
C ILE A 31 4.88 -7.01 19.76
N ALA A 32 4.36 -5.78 19.76
CA ALA A 32 4.78 -4.79 18.79
C ALA A 32 6.30 -4.69 18.95
N LYS A 33 7.04 -4.98 17.89
CA LYS A 33 8.49 -4.80 17.91
C LYS A 33 8.73 -3.35 18.32
N ALA A 34 9.51 -3.14 19.38
CA ALA A 34 9.79 -1.80 19.86
C ALA A 34 10.21 -0.92 18.68
N ALA A 35 9.64 0.28 18.60
CA ALA A 35 9.97 1.23 17.55
C ALA A 35 11.50 1.42 17.51
N PRO A 36 12.15 1.22 16.36
CA PRO A 36 13.61 1.33 16.26
C PRO A 36 14.13 2.76 16.46
N VAL A 37 13.23 3.75 16.47
CA VAL A 37 13.51 5.18 16.55
C VAL A 37 12.53 5.80 17.54
N ASP A 38 13.00 6.70 18.41
CA ASP A 38 12.13 7.45 19.33
C ASP A 38 11.32 8.48 18.55
N PRO A 39 10.05 8.77 18.92
CA PRO A 39 9.27 9.82 18.28
C PRO A 39 9.98 11.17 18.15
N LYS A 40 10.87 11.51 19.10
CA LYS A 40 11.63 12.78 19.12
C LYS A 40 12.90 12.76 18.28
N ASP A 41 13.32 11.60 17.78
CA ASP A 41 14.53 11.51 16.98
C ASP A 41 14.38 12.32 15.68
N THR A 42 15.48 12.95 15.30
CA THR A 42 15.56 13.69 14.04
C THR A 42 15.78 12.72 12.89
N VAL A 43 14.71 12.37 12.21
CA VAL A 43 14.74 11.56 10.98
C VAL A 43 14.79 12.49 9.78
N LYS A 44 15.78 12.30 8.91
CA LYS A 44 15.94 13.06 7.67
C LYS A 44 16.24 12.15 6.51
N VAL A 45 15.65 12.44 5.36
CA VAL A 45 16.04 11.81 4.08
C VAL A 45 17.47 12.22 3.74
N THR A 46 18.30 11.24 3.40
CA THR A 46 19.71 11.46 3.03
C THR A 46 19.99 11.22 1.55
N LYS A 47 19.22 10.32 0.92
CA LYS A 47 19.41 9.93 -0.47
C LYS A 47 18.12 9.35 -1.03
N MET A 48 17.89 9.55 -2.32
CA MET A 48 16.91 8.80 -3.10
C MET A 48 17.58 8.12 -4.29
N GLU A 49 17.13 6.91 -4.62
CA GLU A 49 17.63 6.12 -5.75
C GLU A 49 16.45 5.51 -6.51
N THR A 50 16.60 5.33 -7.82
CA THR A 50 15.62 4.64 -8.66
C THR A 50 16.24 3.42 -9.34
N PHE A 51 15.42 2.37 -9.50
CA PHE A 51 15.85 1.08 -10.05
C PHE A 51 14.89 0.69 -11.17
N VAL A 52 15.36 0.77 -12.42
CA VAL A 52 14.60 0.27 -13.58
C VAL A 52 15.07 -1.14 -13.90
N LEU A 53 14.17 -2.12 -13.78
CA LEU A 53 14.45 -3.53 -14.02
C LEU A 53 14.27 -3.91 -15.49
N LYS A 54 14.81 -5.07 -15.88
CA LYS A 54 14.73 -5.60 -17.26
C LYS A 54 13.30 -5.82 -17.76
N ASN A 55 12.36 -6.10 -16.86
CA ASN A 55 10.94 -6.28 -17.16
C ASN A 55 10.15 -4.95 -17.12
N SER A 56 10.84 -3.81 -17.16
CA SER A 56 10.29 -2.46 -17.04
C SER A 56 9.67 -2.12 -15.68
N TRP A 57 9.82 -2.96 -14.65
CA TRP A 57 9.43 -2.54 -13.30
C TRP A 57 10.35 -1.42 -12.83
N VAL A 58 9.80 -0.45 -12.11
CA VAL A 58 10.57 0.68 -11.59
C VAL A 58 10.29 0.89 -10.11
N PHE A 59 11.35 0.92 -9.32
CA PHE A 59 11.30 1.16 -7.89
C PHE A 59 12.01 2.46 -7.52
N VAL A 60 11.57 3.05 -6.42
CA VAL A 60 12.28 4.12 -5.71
C VAL A 60 12.66 3.63 -4.31
N LYS A 61 13.88 3.96 -3.89
CA LYS A 61 14.38 3.72 -2.54
C LYS A 61 14.77 5.04 -1.90
N ILE A 62 14.25 5.30 -0.71
CA ILE A 62 14.57 6.49 0.08
C ILE A 62 15.36 6.06 1.30
N HIS A 63 16.51 6.69 1.53
CA HIS A 63 17.38 6.45 2.68
C HIS A 63 17.23 7.56 3.71
N THR A 64 17.43 7.21 4.97
CA THR A 64 17.41 8.16 6.09
C THR A 64 18.72 8.14 6.87
N ASN A 65 18.99 9.20 7.63
CA ASN A 65 20.15 9.30 8.53
C ASN A 65 20.13 8.28 9.68
N VAL A 66 18.98 7.70 9.99
CA VAL A 66 18.80 6.69 11.05
C VAL A 66 18.89 5.24 10.51
N GLY A 67 19.31 5.07 9.25
CA GLY A 67 19.49 3.75 8.65
C GLY A 67 18.19 3.05 8.21
N ILE A 68 17.03 3.67 8.41
CA ILE A 68 15.75 3.18 7.88
C ILE A 68 15.65 3.54 6.40
N THR A 69 15.18 2.58 5.60
CA THR A 69 14.94 2.77 4.17
C THR A 69 13.50 2.44 3.81
N GLY A 70 12.95 3.22 2.89
CA GLY A 70 11.62 3.04 2.32
C GLY A 70 11.68 2.59 0.88
N TRP A 71 10.75 1.73 0.48
CA TRP A 71 10.59 1.28 -0.90
C TRP A 71 9.21 1.61 -1.44
N GLY A 72 9.16 1.99 -2.71
CA GLY A 72 7.91 2.15 -3.44
C GLY A 72 8.05 1.78 -4.91
N GLU A 73 6.93 1.41 -5.52
CA GLU A 73 6.84 1.00 -6.92
C GLU A 73 6.11 2.07 -7.74
N MET A 74 6.62 2.34 -8.94
CA MET A 74 6.03 3.29 -9.89
C MET A 74 5.53 2.57 -11.15
N LEU A 75 4.89 3.31 -12.05
CA LEU A 75 4.27 2.78 -13.26
C LEU A 75 5.31 2.13 -14.19
N LYS A 76 5.04 0.87 -14.53
CA LYS A 76 5.87 0.04 -15.41
C LYS A 76 5.94 0.55 -16.86
N ASP A 77 4.84 1.07 -17.40
CA ASP A 77 4.72 1.38 -18.83
C ASP A 77 5.63 2.55 -19.25
N ASP A 78 5.92 3.46 -18.32
CA ASP A 78 6.80 4.63 -18.50
C ASP A 78 7.98 4.62 -17.53
N ALA A 79 8.54 3.43 -17.27
CA ALA A 79 9.52 3.18 -16.21
C ALA A 79 10.69 4.17 -16.17
N LYS A 80 11.31 4.44 -17.33
CA LYS A 80 12.45 5.36 -17.43
C LYS A 80 12.06 6.81 -17.15
N ALA A 81 10.90 7.24 -17.63
CA ALA A 81 10.39 8.58 -17.38
C ALA A 81 10.01 8.75 -15.90
N CYS A 82 9.38 7.74 -15.30
CA CYS A 82 9.11 7.73 -13.86
C CYS A 82 10.40 7.77 -13.03
N ALA A 83 11.41 6.99 -13.39
CA ALA A 83 12.69 6.99 -12.70
C ALA A 83 13.39 8.36 -12.76
N ALA A 84 13.42 8.99 -13.94
CA ALA A 84 14.00 10.33 -14.10
C ALA A 84 13.20 11.40 -13.34
N GLY A 85 11.88 11.42 -13.50
CA GLY A 85 11.02 12.40 -12.83
C GLY A 85 10.98 12.24 -11.31
N ALA A 86 11.15 11.02 -10.79
CA ALA A 86 11.33 10.82 -9.35
C ALA A 86 12.62 11.51 -8.86
N MET A 87 13.72 11.45 -9.62
CA MET A 87 14.96 12.13 -9.22
C MET A 87 14.83 13.65 -9.19
N GLU A 88 13.95 14.27 -9.97
CA GLU A 88 13.63 15.70 -9.86
C GLU A 88 12.99 16.05 -8.50
N VAL A 89 12.28 15.10 -7.87
CA VAL A 89 11.70 15.26 -6.54
C VAL A 89 12.74 15.07 -5.42
N ALA A 90 13.89 14.45 -5.72
CA ALA A 90 14.94 14.18 -4.73
C ALA A 90 15.43 15.44 -4.05
N ASP A 91 15.64 16.52 -4.82
CA ASP A 91 16.15 17.79 -4.33
C ASP A 91 15.23 18.43 -3.28
N TYR A 92 13.92 18.23 -3.40
CA TYR A 92 12.96 18.68 -2.40
C TYR A 92 12.99 17.80 -1.14
N LEU A 93 13.06 16.47 -1.30
CA LEU A 93 12.92 15.53 -0.20
C LEU A 93 14.17 15.40 0.67
N VAL A 94 15.37 15.51 0.09
CA VAL A 94 16.63 15.40 0.84
C VAL A 94 16.68 16.47 1.94
N GLY A 95 16.99 16.05 3.15
CA GLY A 95 17.01 16.90 4.35
C GLY A 95 15.65 17.05 5.06
N GLN A 96 14.54 16.63 4.44
CA GLN A 96 13.20 16.66 5.04
C GLN A 96 12.96 15.47 5.97
N ASP A 97 12.03 15.64 6.92
CA ASP A 97 11.53 14.54 7.76
C ASP A 97 10.47 13.73 7.00
N PRO A 98 10.75 12.47 6.62
CA PRO A 98 9.86 11.68 5.76
C PRO A 98 8.52 11.33 6.40
N ARG A 99 8.35 11.50 7.71
CA ARG A 99 7.15 11.09 8.46
C ARG A 99 5.95 12.00 8.19
N ALA A 100 6.16 13.19 7.63
CA ALA A 100 5.10 14.11 7.23
C ALA A 100 4.50 13.72 5.87
N VAL A 101 4.08 12.46 5.70
CA VAL A 101 3.77 11.85 4.40
C VAL A 101 2.76 12.67 3.59
N VAL A 102 1.63 13.06 4.21
CA VAL A 102 0.58 13.84 3.54
C VAL A 102 1.08 15.24 3.14
N HIS A 103 1.96 15.85 3.93
CA HIS A 103 2.57 17.14 3.58
C HIS A 103 3.44 16.99 2.33
N HIS A 104 4.29 15.97 2.28
CA HIS A 104 5.14 15.71 1.11
C HIS A 104 4.30 15.37 -0.13
N TRP A 105 3.25 14.56 0.01
CA TRP A 105 2.34 14.30 -1.10
C TRP A 105 1.74 15.58 -1.66
N GLN A 106 1.26 16.50 -0.80
CA GLN A 106 0.72 17.79 -1.23
C GLN A 106 1.78 18.66 -1.91
N ALA A 107 2.98 18.74 -1.34
CA ALA A 107 4.08 19.52 -1.89
C ALA A 107 4.51 19.01 -3.27
N ILE A 108 4.63 17.70 -3.44
CA ILE A 108 5.00 17.07 -4.71
C ILE A 108 3.89 17.27 -5.75
N HIS A 109 2.64 16.97 -5.37
CA HIS A 109 1.52 17.02 -6.29
C HIS A 109 1.17 18.45 -6.74
N ARG A 110 1.26 19.44 -5.82
CA ARG A 110 0.86 20.83 -6.09
C ARG A 110 2.02 21.78 -6.37
N GLY A 111 3.24 21.42 -5.98
CA GLY A 111 4.45 22.26 -6.14
C GLY A 111 4.99 22.29 -7.57
N ALA A 112 4.76 21.25 -8.37
CA ALA A 112 5.20 21.18 -9.77
C ALA A 112 4.37 22.02 -10.77
N PHE A 113 3.57 22.97 -10.27
CA PHE A 113 2.59 23.82 -10.99
C PHE A 113 1.49 23.03 -11.74
N TYR A 114 1.87 22.30 -12.79
CA TYR A 114 0.99 21.38 -13.53
C TYR A 114 0.78 20.08 -12.75
N ARG A 115 -0.49 19.65 -12.66
CA ARG A 115 -0.92 18.55 -11.78
C ARG A 115 -1.40 17.34 -12.58
N GLY A 116 -1.22 16.16 -12.00
CA GLY A 116 -1.80 14.92 -12.51
C GLY A 116 -1.12 14.37 -13.78
N GLY A 117 -1.86 13.55 -14.52
CA GLY A 117 -1.33 12.73 -15.60
C GLY A 117 -0.70 11.42 -15.08
N PRO A 118 -0.56 10.40 -15.95
CA PRO A 118 -0.13 9.06 -15.53
C PRO A 118 1.27 9.07 -14.91
N ILE A 119 2.23 9.79 -15.53
CA ILE A 119 3.63 9.80 -15.08
C ILE A 119 3.78 10.50 -13.72
N LYS A 120 3.27 11.73 -13.54
CA LYS A 120 3.39 12.44 -12.26
C LYS A 120 2.63 11.75 -11.13
N SER A 121 1.49 11.14 -11.43
CA SER A 121 0.72 10.37 -10.45
C SER A 121 1.49 9.11 -10.03
N ALA A 122 2.14 8.43 -10.98
CA ALA A 122 2.99 7.28 -10.71
C ALA A 122 4.20 7.64 -9.85
N ILE A 123 4.89 8.74 -10.17
CA ILE A 123 6.02 9.25 -9.37
C ILE A 123 5.58 9.55 -7.94
N SER A 124 4.47 10.29 -7.80
CA SER A 124 3.92 10.64 -6.48
C SER A 124 3.53 9.38 -5.69
N SER A 125 2.94 8.37 -6.35
CA SER A 125 2.56 7.10 -5.74
C SER A 125 3.76 6.31 -5.21
N GLY A 126 4.82 6.14 -6.02
CA GLY A 126 6.01 5.41 -5.58
C GLY A 126 6.72 6.10 -4.40
N ILE A 127 6.78 7.43 -4.42
CA ILE A 127 7.36 8.18 -3.30
C ILE A 127 6.47 8.06 -2.05
N ASP A 128 5.16 8.22 -2.17
CA ASP A 128 4.20 8.08 -1.05
C ASP A 128 4.30 6.70 -0.38
N GLN A 129 4.37 5.63 -1.17
CA GLN A 129 4.61 4.27 -0.69
C GLN A 129 5.90 4.17 0.12
N ALA A 130 7.02 4.70 -0.40
CA ALA A 130 8.31 4.67 0.29
C ALA A 130 8.30 5.47 1.60
N LEU A 131 7.61 6.61 1.63
CA LEU A 131 7.45 7.43 2.84
C LEU A 131 6.59 6.73 3.90
N TRP A 132 5.49 6.06 3.49
CA TRP A 132 4.69 5.23 4.39
C TRP A 132 5.47 4.02 4.91
N ASP A 133 6.27 3.37 4.08
CA ASP A 133 7.15 2.27 4.47
C ASP A 133 8.18 2.72 5.53
N ILE A 134 8.83 3.88 5.32
CA ILE A 134 9.70 4.50 6.34
C ILE A 134 8.92 4.76 7.62
N THR A 135 7.74 5.38 7.52
CA THR A 135 6.95 5.78 8.68
C THR A 135 6.51 4.58 9.50
N GLY A 136 6.04 3.51 8.86
CA GLY A 136 5.72 2.24 9.52
C GLY A 136 6.94 1.63 10.23
N LYS A 137 8.09 1.61 9.54
CA LYS A 137 9.36 1.12 10.11
C LYS A 137 9.83 1.95 11.30
N CYS A 138 9.75 3.29 11.23
CA CYS A 138 10.09 4.19 12.33
C CYS A 138 9.26 3.87 13.58
N TYR A 139 7.95 3.61 13.42
CA TYR A 139 7.05 3.31 14.53
C TYR A 139 6.98 1.82 14.90
N GLY A 140 7.68 0.93 14.19
CA GLY A 140 7.65 -0.51 14.45
C GLY A 140 6.29 -1.16 14.19
N VAL A 141 5.44 -0.57 13.35
CA VAL A 141 4.09 -1.06 13.06
C VAL A 141 3.82 -1.16 11.56
N PRO A 142 2.97 -2.11 11.11
CA PRO A 142 2.54 -2.15 9.72
C PRO A 142 1.68 -0.92 9.39
N VAL A 143 1.78 -0.45 8.14
CA VAL A 143 1.13 0.79 7.67
C VAL A 143 -0.38 0.81 7.96
N TYR A 144 -1.09 -0.31 7.80
CA TYR A 144 -2.53 -0.36 8.06
C TYR A 144 -2.91 0.02 9.51
N LYS A 145 -2.01 -0.17 10.50
CA LYS A 145 -2.26 0.28 11.88
C LYS A 145 -2.19 1.81 12.00
N LEU A 146 -1.32 2.45 11.22
CA LEU A 146 -1.25 3.91 11.12
C LEU A 146 -2.49 4.48 10.44
N LEU A 147 -3.12 3.71 9.54
CA LEU A 147 -4.33 4.08 8.81
C LEU A 147 -5.64 3.76 9.57
N GLY A 148 -5.57 3.50 10.89
CA GLY A 148 -6.75 3.26 11.73
C GLY A 148 -7.00 1.80 12.12
N GLY A 149 -6.13 0.88 11.72
CA GLY A 149 -6.23 -0.53 12.11
C GLY A 149 -7.05 -1.39 11.14
N PRO A 150 -7.14 -2.71 11.41
CA PRO A 150 -7.79 -3.65 10.51
C PRO A 150 -9.31 -3.48 10.54
N THR A 151 -9.94 -3.49 9.37
CA THR A 151 -11.42 -3.55 9.20
C THR A 151 -11.90 -4.95 8.78
N ARG A 152 -10.96 -5.88 8.60
CA ARG A 152 -11.18 -7.27 8.20
C ARG A 152 -9.96 -8.12 8.59
N GLU A 153 -10.16 -9.41 8.79
CA GLU A 153 -9.07 -10.37 9.11
C GLU A 153 -8.25 -10.79 7.88
N LYS A 154 -8.89 -10.83 6.70
CA LYS A 154 -8.26 -11.22 5.43
C LYS A 154 -8.84 -10.44 4.26
N ALA A 155 -8.04 -10.23 3.22
CA ALA A 155 -8.49 -9.66 1.95
C ALA A 155 -8.84 -10.78 0.97
N PHE A 156 -9.98 -10.65 0.28
CA PHE A 156 -10.31 -11.53 -0.84
C PHE A 156 -9.45 -11.17 -2.05
N VAL A 157 -8.94 -12.19 -2.73
CA VAL A 157 -8.13 -12.05 -3.95
C VAL A 157 -8.79 -12.81 -5.09
N TYR A 158 -8.52 -12.38 -6.32
CA TYR A 158 -8.88 -13.10 -7.52
C TYR A 158 -7.61 -13.60 -8.21
N GLY A 159 -7.74 -14.70 -8.94
CA GLY A 159 -6.62 -15.34 -9.62
C GLY A 159 -7.08 -16.59 -10.36
N THR A 160 -6.22 -17.59 -10.44
CA THR A 160 -6.61 -18.91 -10.93
C THR A 160 -7.48 -19.60 -9.87
N PRO A 161 -8.72 -20.01 -10.19
CA PRO A 161 -9.56 -20.72 -9.24
C PRO A 161 -8.89 -22.03 -8.82
N ASP A 162 -8.83 -22.26 -7.52
CA ASP A 162 -8.18 -23.43 -6.96
C ASP A 162 -8.82 -23.77 -5.60
N PRO A 163 -9.38 -24.99 -5.45
CA PRO A 163 -9.98 -25.44 -4.20
C PRO A 163 -9.01 -25.51 -3.02
N VAL A 164 -7.71 -25.73 -3.28
CA VAL A 164 -6.67 -25.87 -2.25
C VAL A 164 -6.32 -24.51 -1.67
N THR A 165 -6.10 -23.51 -2.52
CA THR A 165 -5.83 -22.12 -2.08
C THR A 165 -7.10 -21.38 -1.69
N GLY A 166 -8.28 -21.88 -2.08
CA GLY A 166 -9.58 -21.29 -1.78
C GLY A 166 -9.93 -20.07 -2.64
N VAL A 167 -9.20 -19.83 -3.74
CA VAL A 167 -9.50 -18.74 -4.69
C VAL A 167 -10.77 -19.10 -5.46
N LYS A 168 -11.82 -18.30 -5.29
CA LYS A 168 -13.13 -18.48 -5.93
C LYS A 168 -13.54 -17.30 -6.83
N ALA A 169 -12.58 -16.48 -7.23
CA ALA A 169 -12.79 -15.39 -8.16
C ALA A 169 -11.67 -15.37 -9.20
N MET A 170 -12.01 -15.06 -10.45
CA MET A 170 -11.05 -14.92 -11.55
C MET A 170 -11.32 -13.66 -12.36
N LYS A 171 -10.27 -13.15 -13.00
CA LYS A 171 -10.38 -12.14 -14.06
C LYS A 171 -10.01 -12.79 -15.38
N VAL A 172 -10.87 -12.66 -16.37
CA VAL A 172 -10.66 -13.14 -17.74
C VAL A 172 -10.74 -11.98 -18.70
N SER A 173 -10.09 -12.11 -19.86
CA SER A 173 -10.25 -11.19 -20.98
C SER A 173 -10.88 -11.92 -22.16
N GLN A 174 -11.41 -11.14 -23.10
CA GLN A 174 -11.97 -11.61 -24.36
C GLN A 174 -10.91 -12.03 -25.39
N TRP A 175 -9.63 -11.72 -25.12
CA TRP A 175 -8.54 -11.89 -26.07
C TRP A 175 -8.23 -13.36 -26.32
N THR A 176 -8.55 -13.80 -27.53
CA THR A 176 -7.89 -14.94 -28.19
C THR A 176 -6.54 -14.50 -28.74
N ASP A 177 -5.67 -15.42 -29.17
CA ASP A 177 -4.41 -15.13 -29.94
C ASP A 177 -4.63 -14.38 -31.28
N ARG A 178 -5.83 -13.87 -31.55
CA ARG A 178 -6.14 -12.99 -32.67
C ARG A 178 -5.31 -11.72 -32.54
N LYS A 179 -4.23 -11.64 -33.31
CA LYS A 179 -3.47 -10.41 -33.51
C LYS A 179 -4.39 -9.33 -34.06
N GLY A 180 -4.58 -8.25 -33.30
CA GLY A 180 -5.39 -7.12 -33.67
C GLY A 180 -4.82 -6.40 -34.90
N HIS A 181 -5.24 -6.80 -36.08
CA HIS A 181 -5.29 -5.88 -37.22
C HIS A 181 -6.59 -5.10 -37.04
N LYS A 182 -6.51 -3.77 -36.94
CA LYS A 182 -7.62 -2.84 -36.67
C LYS A 182 -8.83 -3.15 -37.55
N TYR A 183 -9.78 -3.93 -37.03
CA TYR A 183 -11.12 -4.09 -37.59
C TYR A 183 -12.10 -3.54 -36.58
N LEU A 184 -13.19 -2.96 -37.08
CA LEU A 184 -14.37 -2.70 -36.28
C LEU A 184 -14.87 -4.05 -35.75
N GLU A 185 -14.89 -4.22 -34.42
CA GLU A 185 -15.52 -5.38 -33.79
C GLU A 185 -17.04 -5.30 -33.97
N GLY A 186 -17.54 -5.93 -35.03
CA GLY A 186 -18.98 -5.98 -35.35
C GLY A 186 -19.73 -7.06 -34.55
N ASN A 187 -21.03 -7.22 -34.84
CA ASN A 187 -21.92 -8.13 -34.10
C ASN A 187 -21.36 -9.55 -33.90
N LYS A 188 -20.67 -10.12 -34.89
CA LYS A 188 -20.05 -11.45 -34.76
C LYS A 188 -19.03 -11.53 -33.61
N PHE A 189 -18.24 -10.48 -33.40
CA PHE A 189 -17.29 -10.46 -32.29
C PHE A 189 -18.02 -10.45 -30.94
N VAL A 190 -19.09 -9.66 -30.85
CA VAL A 190 -19.95 -9.60 -29.66
C VAL A 190 -20.55 -10.97 -29.37
N ASP A 191 -21.11 -11.64 -30.38
CA ASP A 191 -21.70 -12.97 -30.25
C ASP A 191 -20.65 -14.00 -29.78
N GLU A 192 -19.46 -14.00 -30.38
CA GLU A 192 -18.37 -14.88 -29.97
C GLU A 192 -17.88 -14.59 -28.53
N ALA A 193 -17.85 -13.33 -28.10
CA ALA A 193 -17.50 -12.98 -26.73
C ALA A 193 -18.54 -13.50 -25.74
N VAL A 194 -19.84 -13.34 -26.05
CA VAL A 194 -20.94 -13.90 -25.26
C VAL A 194 -20.82 -15.41 -25.15
N GLU A 195 -20.58 -16.11 -26.26
CA GLU A 195 -20.42 -17.57 -26.28
C GLU A 195 -19.25 -18.03 -25.41
N ARG A 196 -18.08 -17.38 -25.51
CA ARG A 196 -16.91 -17.68 -24.68
C ARG A 196 -17.19 -17.49 -23.20
N PHE A 197 -17.87 -16.39 -22.82
CA PHE A 197 -18.23 -16.16 -21.42
C PHE A 197 -19.26 -17.17 -20.92
N GLY A 198 -20.24 -17.55 -21.75
CA GLY A 198 -21.19 -18.62 -21.44
C GLY A 198 -20.48 -19.94 -21.15
N ALA A 199 -19.51 -20.32 -21.99
CA ALA A 199 -18.70 -21.52 -21.79
C ALA A 199 -17.87 -21.46 -20.50
N LEU A 200 -17.26 -20.32 -20.18
CA LEU A 200 -16.51 -20.13 -18.92
C LEU A 200 -17.40 -20.24 -17.69
N ARG A 201 -18.58 -19.62 -17.71
CA ARG A 201 -19.56 -19.71 -16.62
C ARG A 201 -20.02 -21.15 -16.42
N ALA A 202 -20.28 -21.90 -17.49
CA ALA A 202 -20.64 -23.31 -17.40
C ALA A 202 -19.51 -24.17 -16.82
N ARG A 203 -18.26 -23.89 -17.18
CA ARG A 203 -17.08 -24.62 -16.69
C ARG A 203 -16.75 -24.36 -15.22
N TYR A 204 -17.01 -23.16 -14.72
CA TYR A 204 -16.68 -22.75 -13.34
C TYR A 204 -17.93 -22.33 -12.55
N PRO A 205 -18.78 -23.29 -12.17
CA PRO A 205 -19.94 -23.00 -11.34
C PRO A 205 -19.52 -22.48 -9.96
N GLY A 206 -20.18 -21.44 -9.47
CA GLY A 206 -19.91 -20.85 -8.14
C GLY A 206 -18.62 -20.02 -8.02
N VAL A 207 -17.94 -19.73 -9.12
CA VAL A 207 -16.77 -18.85 -9.17
C VAL A 207 -17.18 -17.46 -9.67
N ASP A 208 -16.73 -16.40 -9.02
CA ASP A 208 -16.94 -15.03 -9.50
C ASP A 208 -16.04 -14.75 -10.71
N ILE A 209 -16.59 -14.18 -11.79
CA ILE A 209 -15.87 -13.95 -13.04
C ILE A 209 -15.95 -12.47 -13.38
N ALA A 210 -14.81 -11.79 -13.33
CA ALA A 210 -14.64 -10.43 -13.82
C ALA A 210 -14.18 -10.44 -15.29
N LEU A 211 -14.69 -9.49 -16.08
CA LEU A 211 -14.38 -9.35 -17.50
C LEU A 211 -13.54 -8.08 -17.72
N ASP A 212 -12.37 -8.22 -18.35
CA ASP A 212 -11.48 -7.11 -18.67
C ASP A 212 -11.35 -6.95 -20.19
N PHE A 213 -11.97 -5.90 -20.73
CA PHE A 213 -11.99 -5.62 -22.17
C PHE A 213 -10.78 -4.81 -22.67
N HIS A 214 -10.02 -4.18 -21.77
CA HIS A 214 -8.89 -3.30 -22.11
C HIS A 214 -9.21 -2.07 -22.99
N GLY A 215 -10.49 -1.71 -23.15
CA GLY A 215 -10.94 -0.50 -23.86
C GLY A 215 -10.51 -0.47 -25.32
#